data_AF-A0A1Q7UDC5-F1
#
_entry.id   AF-A0A1Q7UDC5-F1
#
_cell.length_a   1.000
_cell.length_b   1.000
_cell.length_c   1.000
_cell.angle_alpha   90.00
_cell.angle_beta   90.00
_cell.angle_gamma   90.00
#
_symmetry.space_group_name_H-M   'P 1'
#
loop_
_entity.id
_entity.type
_entity.pdbx_description
1 polymer ?
#
loop_
_entity_poly.entity_id
_entity_poly.type
_entity_poly.pdbx_seq_one_letter_code
_entity_poly.pdbx_strand_id
1 'polypeptide(L)'
;MQQVRRALPRLDAILQITLVIGLAEAYRLLRRLIPTDWPQAVANAHHVFRLEQVSHIAWEQGIQQWFLQFPTLVRGMNWFYLSSHFVVTGVFFVWLYWRDREGFAVFRDGFLLATAIALVIHWRYPTAPPRLAQMGIKDTIDLYSGVNIGSPHHERFSNPVAAVPSLHAGWAVAVGAGLLLYARNFLAR
;
A
#
# COMPACT_ATOMS: atom_id res chain seq x y z
N MET A 1 -29.69 16.81 26.65
CA MET A 1 -29.28 15.40 26.37
C MET A 1 -29.17 15.05 24.87
N GLN A 2 -30.08 15.50 23.99
CA GLN A 2 -29.99 15.21 22.54
C GLN A 2 -28.78 15.84 21.83
N GLN A 3 -28.36 17.05 22.21
CA GLN A 3 -27.16 17.68 21.63
C GLN A 3 -25.88 16.92 21.99
N VAL A 4 -25.76 16.44 23.23
CA VAL A 4 -24.63 15.60 23.68
C VAL A 4 -24.58 14.28 22.90
N ARG A 5 -25.73 13.60 22.70
CA ARG A 5 -25.80 12.37 21.88
C ARG A 5 -25.45 12.59 20.41
N ARG A 6 -25.66 13.78 19.85
CA ARG A 6 -25.26 14.14 18.47
C ARG A 6 -23.80 14.60 18.36
N ALA A 7 -23.23 15.15 19.42
CA ALA A 7 -21.85 15.63 19.44
C ALA A 7 -20.83 14.49 19.59
N LEU A 8 -21.13 13.47 20.40
CA LEU A 8 -20.23 12.33 20.65
C LEU A 8 -19.76 11.61 19.37
N PRO A 9 -20.63 11.27 18.39
CA PRO A 9 -20.19 10.66 17.13
C PRO A 9 -19.33 11.57 16.25
N ARG A 10 -19.57 12.89 16.30
CA ARG A 10 -18.81 13.87 15.51
C ARG A 10 -17.41 14.09 16.08
N LEU A 11 -17.32 14.18 17.41
CA LEU A 11 -16.04 14.29 18.11
C LEU A 11 -15.20 13.03 17.91
N ASP A 12 -15.80 11.84 17.99
CA ASP A 12 -15.09 10.59 17.69
C ASP A 12 -14.56 10.59 16.24
N ALA A 13 -15.39 10.88 15.24
CA ALA A 13 -14.93 10.94 13.85
C ALA A 13 -13.77 11.94 13.63
N ILE A 14 -13.84 13.12 14.26
CA ILE A 14 -12.76 14.12 14.21
C ILE A 14 -11.48 13.56 14.84
N LEU A 15 -11.57 12.90 16.00
CA LEU A 15 -10.42 12.27 16.65
C LEU A 15 -9.81 11.17 15.78
N GLN A 16 -10.63 10.32 15.15
CA GLN A 16 -10.16 9.27 14.25
C GLN A 16 -9.40 9.84 13.05
N ILE A 17 -9.98 10.86 12.41
CA ILE A 17 -9.35 11.54 11.26
C ILE A 17 -8.04 12.20 11.71
N THR A 18 -8.06 12.90 12.84
CA THR A 18 -6.87 13.59 13.38
C THR A 18 -5.75 12.59 13.72
N LEU A 19 -6.09 11.45 14.31
CA LEU A 19 -5.13 10.39 14.61
C LEU A 19 -4.49 9.83 13.34
N VAL A 20 -5.30 9.47 12.34
CA VAL A 20 -4.80 8.89 11.08
C VAL A 20 -3.96 9.90 10.31
N ILE A 21 -4.40 11.16 10.20
CA ILE A 21 -3.63 12.22 9.54
C ILE A 21 -2.34 12.49 10.31
N GLY A 22 -2.40 12.63 11.63
CA GLY A 22 -1.23 12.89 12.47
C GLY A 22 -0.17 11.81 12.34
N LEU A 23 -0.57 10.53 12.36
CA LEU A 23 0.36 9.40 12.17
C LEU A 23 0.86 9.28 10.73
N ALA A 24 0.03 9.59 9.73
CA ALA A 24 0.46 9.62 8.33
C ALA A 24 1.52 10.71 8.08
N GLU A 25 1.35 11.89 8.67
CA GLU A 25 2.34 12.96 8.61
C GLU A 25 3.60 12.61 9.40
N ALA A 26 3.48 11.99 10.58
CA ALA A 26 4.63 11.50 11.33
C ALA A 26 5.44 10.47 10.52
N TYR A 27 4.76 9.51 9.86
CA TYR A 27 5.37 8.55 8.95
C TYR A 27 6.08 9.26 7.79
N ARG A 28 5.44 10.24 7.13
CA ARG A 28 6.04 11.02 6.04
C ARG A 28 7.32 11.73 6.49
N LEU A 29 7.33 12.31 7.69
CA LEU A 29 8.49 13.00 8.25
C LEU A 29 9.62 12.02 8.57
N LEU A 30 9.34 10.95 9.32
CA LEU A 30 10.33 9.93 9.68
C LEU A 30 10.96 9.29 8.44
N ARG A 31 10.16 9.02 7.41
CA ARG A 31 10.63 8.47 6.14
C ARG A 31 11.65 9.35 5.44
N ARG A 32 11.51 10.69 5.52
CA ARG A 32 12.47 11.64 4.93
C ARG A 32 13.82 11.62 5.63
N LEU A 33 13.88 11.15 6.88
CA LEU A 33 15.11 11.04 7.65
C LEU A 33 15.89 9.76 7.35
N ILE A 34 15.29 8.79 6.66
CA ILE A 34 15.94 7.52 6.31
C ILE A 34 16.86 7.76 5.10
N PRO A 35 18.19 7.57 5.23
CA PRO A 35 19.11 7.71 4.10
C PRO A 35 18.82 6.66 3.03
N THR A 36 18.97 7.04 1.76
CA THR A 36 18.80 6.13 0.62
C THR A 36 20.15 5.57 0.20
N ASP A 37 20.40 4.30 0.49
CA ASP A 37 21.58 3.55 0.02
C ASP A 37 21.18 2.63 -1.14
N TRP A 38 21.40 3.11 -2.37
CA TRP A 38 21.04 2.38 -3.58
C TRP A 38 21.84 1.08 -3.79
N PRO A 39 23.18 1.06 -3.67
CA PRO A 39 23.95 -0.17 -3.75
C PRO A 39 23.45 -1.25 -2.79
N GLN A 40 23.23 -0.90 -1.52
CA GLN A 40 22.70 -1.84 -0.53
C GLN A 40 21.28 -2.29 -0.89
N ALA A 41 20.44 -1.37 -1.37
CA ALA A 41 19.06 -1.67 -1.74
C ALA A 41 18.95 -2.65 -2.91
N VAL A 42 19.81 -2.52 -3.92
CA VAL A 42 19.88 -3.47 -5.05
C VAL A 42 20.40 -4.82 -4.59
N ALA A 43 21.44 -4.85 -3.73
CA ALA A 43 21.95 -6.09 -3.17
C ALA A 43 20.89 -6.85 -2.35
N ASN A 44 20.13 -6.13 -1.52
CA ASN A 44 19.02 -6.68 -0.74
C ASN A 44 17.89 -7.18 -1.65
N ALA A 45 17.57 -6.47 -2.74
CA ALA A 45 16.59 -6.93 -3.71
C ALA A 45 17.00 -8.28 -4.33
N HIS A 46 18.27 -8.43 -4.74
CA HIS A 46 18.77 -9.72 -5.24
C HIS A 46 18.77 -10.80 -4.17
N HIS A 47 19.00 -10.44 -2.90
CA HIS A 47 18.88 -11.37 -1.79
C HIS A 47 17.43 -11.88 -1.63
N VAL A 48 16.43 -10.99 -1.67
CA VAL A 48 15.01 -11.37 -1.66
C VAL A 48 14.68 -12.28 -2.85
N PHE A 49 15.10 -11.92 -4.07
CA PHE A 49 14.86 -12.73 -5.26
C PHE A 49 15.46 -14.14 -5.15
N ARG A 50 16.67 -14.28 -4.57
CA ARG A 50 17.26 -15.61 -4.31
C ARG A 50 16.42 -16.43 -3.33
N LEU A 51 15.88 -15.81 -2.28
CA LEU A 51 14.98 -16.49 -1.34
C LEU A 51 13.70 -16.96 -2.03
N GLU A 52 13.13 -16.13 -2.91
CA GLU A 52 11.96 -16.48 -3.71
C GLU A 52 12.26 -17.66 -4.66
N GLN A 53 13.45 -17.69 -5.26
CA GLN A 53 13.87 -18.79 -6.14
C GLN A 53 14.01 -20.12 -5.38
N VAL A 54 14.69 -20.11 -4.22
CA VAL A 54 14.87 -21.30 -3.39
C VAL A 54 13.54 -21.77 -2.79
N SER A 55 12.62 -20.85 -2.54
CA SER A 55 11.26 -21.15 -2.07
C SER A 55 10.29 -21.51 -3.19
N HIS A 56 10.76 -21.53 -4.45
CA HIS A 56 9.95 -21.79 -5.64
C HIS A 56 8.74 -20.85 -5.83
N ILE A 57 8.85 -19.60 -5.37
CA ILE A 57 7.80 -18.56 -5.49
C ILE A 57 8.20 -17.38 -6.39
N ALA A 58 9.36 -17.45 -7.06
CA ALA A 58 9.85 -16.44 -7.99
C ALA A 58 9.06 -16.43 -9.33
N TRP A 59 7.74 -16.25 -9.27
CA TRP A 59 6.84 -16.31 -10.42
C TRP A 59 6.60 -14.97 -11.10
N GLU A 60 7.03 -13.86 -10.47
CA GLU A 60 6.72 -12.49 -10.89
C GLU A 60 7.02 -12.25 -12.37
N GLN A 61 8.19 -12.66 -12.83
CA GLN A 61 8.60 -12.46 -14.22
C GLN A 61 7.73 -13.24 -15.21
N GLY A 62 7.39 -14.49 -14.90
CA GLY A 62 6.53 -15.33 -15.76
C GLY A 62 5.11 -14.78 -15.84
N ILE A 63 4.56 -14.37 -14.71
CA ILE A 63 3.24 -13.72 -14.64
C ILE A 63 3.26 -12.42 -15.45
N GLN A 64 4.28 -11.58 -15.27
CA GLN A 64 4.38 -10.33 -16.01
C GLN A 64 4.47 -10.58 -17.53
N GLN A 65 5.32 -11.49 -17.98
CA GLN A 65 5.46 -11.83 -19.40
C GLN A 65 4.13 -12.27 -20.02
N TRP A 66 3.32 -13.03 -19.30
CA TRP A 66 1.99 -13.42 -19.75
C TRP A 66 1.05 -12.21 -19.89
N PHE A 67 0.98 -11.34 -18.87
CA PHE A 67 0.16 -10.12 -18.94
C PHE A 67 0.61 -9.14 -20.04
N LEU A 68 1.91 -9.08 -20.34
CA LEU A 68 2.46 -8.23 -21.40
C LEU A 68 1.96 -8.62 -22.81
N GLN A 69 1.38 -9.81 -22.98
CA GLN A 69 0.69 -10.22 -24.21
C GLN A 69 -0.66 -9.49 -24.41
N PHE A 70 -1.18 -8.82 -23.36
CA PHE A 70 -2.47 -8.12 -23.37
C PHE A 70 -2.32 -6.62 -23.00
N PRO A 71 -1.74 -5.78 -23.86
CA PRO A 71 -1.45 -4.37 -23.55
C PRO A 71 -2.66 -3.54 -23.10
N THR A 72 -3.85 -3.82 -23.63
CA THR A 72 -5.08 -3.11 -23.24
C THR A 72 -5.52 -3.49 -21.82
N LEU A 73 -5.38 -4.76 -21.44
CA LEU A 73 -5.63 -5.20 -20.07
C LEU A 73 -4.65 -4.55 -19.10
N VAL A 74 -3.35 -4.55 -19.45
CA VAL A 74 -2.30 -3.91 -18.63
C VAL A 74 -2.57 -2.42 -18.44
N ARG A 75 -2.98 -1.69 -19.50
CA ARG A 75 -3.39 -0.28 -19.38
C ARG A 75 -4.57 -0.10 -18.42
N GLY A 76 -5.59 -0.95 -18.52
CA GLY A 76 -6.72 -0.94 -17.59
C GLY A 76 -6.30 -1.19 -16.15
N MET A 77 -5.43 -2.18 -15.92
CA MET A 77 -4.88 -2.50 -14.60
C MET A 77 -4.04 -1.35 -14.02
N ASN A 78 -3.19 -0.72 -14.84
CA ASN A 78 -2.40 0.44 -14.42
C ASN A 78 -3.32 1.61 -14.03
N TRP A 79 -4.36 1.88 -14.83
CA TRP A 79 -5.31 2.95 -14.55
C TRP A 79 -6.10 2.69 -13.27
N PHE A 80 -6.55 1.45 -13.09
CA PHE A 80 -7.18 1.00 -11.85
C PHE A 80 -6.23 1.18 -10.65
N TYR A 81 -4.99 0.72 -10.77
CA TYR A 81 -3.99 0.86 -9.71
C TYR A 81 -3.75 2.32 -9.32
N LEU A 82 -3.54 3.20 -10.31
CA LEU A 82 -3.27 4.62 -10.10
C LEU A 82 -4.47 5.38 -9.49
N SER A 83 -5.69 5.05 -9.91
CA SER A 83 -6.90 5.78 -9.50
C SER A 83 -7.57 5.24 -8.24
N SER A 84 -7.56 3.91 -8.06
CA SER A 84 -8.50 3.25 -7.16
C SER A 84 -7.91 3.00 -5.78
N HIS A 85 -6.59 2.92 -5.62
CA HIS A 85 -6.01 2.47 -4.35
C HIS A 85 -6.43 3.33 -3.15
N PHE A 86 -6.20 4.65 -3.22
CA PHE A 86 -6.56 5.56 -2.12
C PHE A 86 -8.06 5.79 -2.03
N VAL A 87 -8.77 5.84 -3.17
CA VAL A 87 -10.22 6.04 -3.20
C VAL A 87 -10.95 4.85 -2.57
N VAL A 88 -10.65 3.63 -3.01
CA VAL A 88 -11.27 2.41 -2.48
C VAL A 88 -10.93 2.21 -1.01
N THR A 89 -9.66 2.43 -0.61
CA THR A 89 -9.27 2.33 0.80
C THR A 89 -9.99 3.36 1.67
N GLY A 90 -10.10 4.61 1.21
CA GLY A 90 -10.82 5.66 1.91
C GLY A 90 -12.32 5.36 2.05
N VAL A 91 -12.96 4.95 0.95
CA VAL A 91 -14.37 4.53 0.94
C VAL A 91 -14.58 3.34 1.88
N PHE A 92 -13.68 2.36 1.88
CA PHE A 92 -13.72 1.22 2.78
C PHE A 92 -13.70 1.65 4.25
N PHE A 93 -12.79 2.53 4.66
CA PHE A 93 -12.72 2.99 6.05
C PHE A 93 -13.93 3.83 6.45
N VAL A 94 -14.42 4.70 5.57
CA VAL A 94 -15.66 5.46 5.83
C VAL A 94 -16.82 4.49 6.01
N TRP A 95 -17.01 3.56 5.07
CA TRP A 95 -18.05 2.55 5.14
C TRP A 95 -17.95 1.70 6.42
N LEU A 96 -16.76 1.19 6.74
CA LEU A 96 -16.53 0.34 7.91
C LEU A 96 -16.78 1.12 9.21
N TYR A 97 -16.38 2.39 9.30
CA TYR A 97 -16.64 3.25 10.46
C TYR A 97 -18.14 3.36 10.78
N TRP A 98 -18.98 3.51 9.76
CA TRP A 98 -20.44 3.58 9.93
C TRP A 98 -21.07 2.19 10.11
N ARG A 99 -20.45 1.15 9.57
CA ARG A 99 -20.97 -0.22 9.60
C ARG A 99 -20.70 -0.94 10.91
N ASP A 100 -19.49 -0.82 11.43
CA ASP A 100 -18.99 -1.52 12.61
C ASP A 100 -17.77 -0.78 13.20
N ARG A 101 -17.97 -0.06 14.31
CA ARG A 101 -16.92 0.78 14.91
C ARG A 101 -15.76 -0.01 15.50
N GLU A 102 -16.03 -1.22 15.99
CA GLU A 102 -15.00 -2.10 16.55
C GLU A 102 -14.08 -2.62 15.43
N GLY A 103 -14.67 -3.14 14.35
CA GLY A 103 -13.97 -3.53 13.13
C GLY A 103 -13.19 -2.38 12.51
N PHE A 104 -13.76 -1.18 12.48
CA PHE A 104 -13.01 0.01 12.06
C PHE A 104 -11.75 0.22 12.91
N ALA A 105 -11.84 0.14 14.24
CA ALA A 105 -10.69 0.31 15.12
C ALA A 105 -9.63 -0.78 14.89
N VAL A 106 -10.03 -2.04 14.75
CA VAL A 106 -9.13 -3.17 14.46
C VAL A 106 -8.39 -2.97 13.14
N PHE A 107 -9.11 -2.62 12.07
CA PHE A 107 -8.49 -2.38 10.76
C PHE A 107 -7.61 -1.13 10.77
N ARG A 108 -8.05 -0.04 11.42
CA ARG A 108 -7.26 1.19 11.58
C ARG A 108 -5.93 0.87 12.27
N ASP A 109 -5.98 0.20 13.42
CA ASP A 109 -4.78 -0.12 14.21
C ASP A 109 -3.88 -1.12 13.51
N GLY A 110 -4.47 -2.11 12.82
CA GLY A 110 -3.73 -3.03 11.97
C GLY A 110 -2.96 -2.32 10.86
N PHE A 111 -3.58 -1.35 10.17
CA PHE A 111 -2.92 -0.55 9.12
C PHE A 111 -1.80 0.31 9.69
N LEU A 112 -2.04 0.97 10.84
CA LEU A 112 -1.05 1.80 11.52
C LEU A 112 0.15 0.97 11.98
N LEU A 113 -0.11 -0.18 12.60
CA LEU A 113 0.92 -1.11 13.06
C LEU A 113 1.72 -1.69 11.88
N ALA A 114 1.04 -2.15 10.82
CA ALA A 114 1.71 -2.63 9.61
C ALA A 114 2.59 -1.55 8.97
N THR A 115 2.13 -0.29 8.96
CA THR A 115 2.90 0.85 8.46
C THR A 115 4.12 1.14 9.32
N ALA A 116 3.99 1.07 10.65
CA ALA A 116 5.11 1.23 11.57
C ALA A 116 6.15 0.11 11.41
N ILE A 117 5.71 -1.15 11.30
CA ILE A 117 6.60 -2.29 11.04
C ILE A 117 7.31 -2.12 9.69
N ALA A 118 6.57 -1.76 8.65
CA ALA A 118 7.15 -1.52 7.32
C ALA A 118 8.21 -0.41 7.37
N LEU A 119 7.97 0.69 8.11
CA LEU A 119 8.94 1.76 8.27
C LEU A 119 10.25 1.27 8.90
N VAL A 120 10.17 0.44 9.94
CA VAL A 120 11.35 -0.16 10.59
C VAL A 120 12.10 -1.08 9.62
N ILE A 121 11.39 -1.87 8.83
CA ILE A 121 11.99 -2.73 7.80
C ILE A 121 12.62 -1.89 6.69
N HIS A 122 11.95 -0.85 6.20
CA HIS A 122 12.48 0.05 5.17
C HIS A 122 13.77 0.75 5.63
N TRP A 123 13.88 1.03 6.92
CA TRP A 123 15.10 1.59 7.51
C TRP A 123 16.21 0.53 7.64
N ARG A 124 15.90 -0.66 8.15
CA ARG A 124 16.91 -1.70 8.44
C ARG A 124 17.33 -2.51 7.22
N TYR A 125 16.45 -2.64 6.25
CA TYR A 125 16.58 -3.50 5.08
C TYR A 125 16.04 -2.78 3.83
N PRO A 126 16.70 -1.68 3.40
CA PRO A 126 16.31 -0.97 2.19
C PRO A 126 16.35 -1.95 1.03
N THR A 127 15.33 -1.94 0.17
CA THR A 127 15.17 -2.91 -0.92
C THR A 127 14.70 -2.17 -2.16
N ALA A 128 15.51 -2.23 -3.22
CA ALA A 128 15.17 -1.63 -4.50
C ALA A 128 14.01 -2.41 -5.15
N PRO A 129 13.08 -1.74 -5.84
CA PRO A 129 12.02 -2.45 -6.55
C PRO A 129 12.62 -3.24 -7.73
N PRO A 130 12.08 -4.44 -8.06
CA PRO A 130 12.65 -5.32 -9.09
C PRO A 130 12.86 -4.65 -10.45
N ARG A 131 11.96 -3.73 -10.84
CA ARG A 131 12.05 -2.94 -12.08
C ARG A 131 13.25 -2.00 -12.16
N LEU A 132 13.81 -1.59 -11.02
CA LEU A 132 15.01 -0.74 -10.93
C LEU A 132 16.26 -1.53 -10.54
N ALA A 133 16.12 -2.81 -10.18
CA ALA A 133 17.22 -3.68 -9.74
C ALA A 133 17.74 -4.60 -10.85
N GLN A 134 17.49 -4.28 -12.13
CA GLN A 134 17.94 -5.05 -13.30
C GLN A 134 17.52 -6.53 -13.30
N MET A 135 16.35 -6.85 -12.72
CA MET A 135 15.84 -8.23 -12.59
C MET A 135 14.98 -8.70 -13.76
N GLY A 136 14.98 -7.99 -14.88
CA GLY A 136 14.16 -8.33 -16.04
C GLY A 136 12.65 -8.09 -15.86
N ILE A 137 12.25 -7.37 -14.80
CA ILE A 137 10.89 -6.89 -14.58
C ILE A 137 10.74 -5.51 -15.21
N LYS A 138 9.69 -5.32 -16.00
CA LYS A 138 9.40 -4.06 -16.71
C LYS A 138 8.54 -3.12 -15.86
N ASP A 139 8.77 -1.81 -15.99
CA ASP A 139 7.87 -0.79 -15.42
C ASP A 139 6.66 -0.59 -16.36
N THR A 140 5.59 -1.35 -16.15
CA THR A 140 4.40 -1.29 -17.01
C THR A 140 3.67 0.04 -16.95
N ILE A 141 3.82 0.79 -15.85
CA ILE A 141 3.12 2.06 -15.66
C ILE A 141 3.77 3.13 -16.53
N ASP A 142 5.10 3.17 -16.53
CA ASP A 142 5.89 4.00 -17.43
C ASP A 142 5.65 3.59 -18.89
N LEU A 143 5.78 2.29 -19.20
CA LEU A 143 5.68 1.76 -20.57
C LEU A 143 4.32 1.96 -21.24
N TYR A 144 3.21 1.84 -20.50
CA TYR A 144 1.87 1.82 -21.11
C TYR A 144 0.98 2.99 -20.72
N SER A 145 1.33 3.74 -19.67
CA SER A 145 0.49 4.83 -19.16
C SER A 145 1.18 6.19 -19.23
N GLY A 146 2.47 6.23 -19.60
CA GLY A 146 3.25 7.47 -19.66
C GLY A 146 3.43 8.14 -18.30
N VAL A 147 3.21 7.41 -17.19
CA VAL A 147 3.35 7.92 -15.83
C VAL A 147 4.58 7.28 -15.20
N ASN A 148 5.58 8.10 -14.91
CA ASN A 148 6.79 7.63 -14.24
C ASN A 148 6.71 7.85 -12.72
N ILE A 149 6.24 6.83 -12.00
CA ILE A 149 6.12 6.86 -10.52
C ILE A 149 7.51 6.89 -9.85
N GLY A 150 8.57 6.46 -10.55
CA GLY A 150 9.95 6.53 -10.09
C GLY A 150 10.69 7.84 -10.43
N SER A 151 10.03 8.80 -11.09
CA SER A 151 10.70 10.04 -11.49
C SER A 151 11.04 10.91 -10.27
N PRO A 152 12.11 11.73 -10.31
CA PRO A 152 12.50 12.62 -9.20
C PRO A 152 11.38 13.55 -8.70
N HIS A 153 10.40 13.86 -9.56
CA HIS A 153 9.20 14.63 -9.18
C HIS A 153 8.24 13.84 -8.28
N HIS A 154 8.18 12.51 -8.42
CA HIS A 154 7.40 11.59 -7.60
C HIS A 154 8.18 11.03 -6.40
N GLU A 155 9.52 11.00 -6.45
CA GLU A 155 10.40 10.66 -5.31
C GLU A 155 10.17 11.54 -4.08
N ARG A 156 9.71 12.79 -4.27
CA ARG A 156 9.29 13.68 -3.17
C ARG A 156 8.13 13.12 -2.33
N PHE A 157 7.34 12.21 -2.91
CA PHE A 157 6.19 11.58 -2.29
C PHE A 157 6.41 10.08 -2.00
N SER A 158 7.50 9.48 -2.52
CA SER A 158 7.87 8.08 -2.26
C SER A 158 9.38 7.84 -2.10
N ASN A 159 9.80 7.24 -0.98
CA ASN A 159 11.07 6.53 -0.81
C ASN A 159 11.21 5.43 -1.88
N PRO A 160 12.18 5.56 -2.80
CA PRO A 160 12.33 4.69 -3.95
C PRO A 160 12.93 3.31 -3.61
N VAL A 161 13.54 3.14 -2.43
CA VAL A 161 14.16 1.88 -1.96
C VAL A 161 13.37 1.20 -0.85
N ALA A 162 12.07 1.47 -0.78
CA ALA A 162 11.16 0.92 0.22
C ALA A 162 10.23 -0.16 -0.37
N ALA A 163 10.79 -1.09 -1.17
CA ALA A 163 9.97 -2.06 -1.90
C ALA A 163 9.39 -3.18 -1.00
N VAL A 164 10.10 -3.58 0.05
CA VAL A 164 9.72 -4.71 0.92
C VAL A 164 9.57 -4.24 2.38
N PRO A 165 8.44 -4.52 3.06
CA PRO A 165 7.22 -5.10 2.52
C PRO A 165 6.41 -4.08 1.70
N SER A 166 5.56 -4.59 0.81
CA SER A 166 4.68 -3.75 0.00
C SER A 166 3.45 -3.29 0.80
N LEU A 167 3.44 -2.01 1.19
CA LEU A 167 2.29 -1.40 1.88
C LEU A 167 1.02 -1.43 1.02
N HIS A 168 1.13 -1.15 -0.28
CA HIS A 168 -0.02 -1.14 -1.19
C HIS A 168 -0.66 -2.54 -1.29
N ALA A 169 0.15 -3.59 -1.41
CA ALA A 169 -0.35 -4.95 -1.44
C ALA A 169 -0.99 -5.35 -0.10
N GLY A 170 -0.33 -5.02 1.01
CA GLY A 170 -0.86 -5.29 2.35
C GLY A 170 -2.21 -4.61 2.60
N TRP A 171 -2.34 -3.34 2.20
CA TRP A 171 -3.60 -2.59 2.31
C TRP A 171 -4.69 -3.18 1.44
N ALA A 172 -4.38 -3.55 0.19
CA ALA A 172 -5.35 -4.17 -0.72
C ALA A 172 -5.88 -5.51 -0.17
N VAL A 173 -4.99 -6.36 0.35
CA VAL A 173 -5.36 -7.63 0.99
C VAL A 173 -6.25 -7.39 2.21
N ALA A 174 -5.88 -6.44 3.06
CA ALA A 174 -6.66 -6.12 4.25
C ALA A 174 -8.04 -5.54 3.90
N VAL A 175 -8.13 -4.60 2.95
CA VAL A 175 -9.43 -4.10 2.45
C VAL A 175 -10.29 -5.26 1.93
N GLY A 176 -9.71 -6.15 1.11
CA GLY A 176 -10.42 -7.33 0.60
C GLY A 176 -10.94 -8.24 1.73
N ALA A 177 -10.10 -8.55 2.71
CA ALA A 177 -10.49 -9.34 3.88
C ALA A 177 -11.60 -8.65 4.70
N GLY A 178 -11.48 -7.35 4.94
CA GLY A 178 -12.51 -6.57 5.64
C GLY A 178 -13.84 -6.56 4.89
N LEU A 179 -13.81 -6.41 3.57
CA LEU A 179 -15.02 -6.54 2.75
C LEU A 179 -15.65 -7.93 2.89
N LEU A 180 -14.87 -9.01 2.81
CA LEU A 180 -15.40 -10.36 2.97
C LEU A 180 -16.02 -10.61 4.35
N LEU A 181 -15.40 -10.09 5.41
CA LEU A 181 -15.87 -10.28 6.79
C LEU A 181 -17.12 -9.45 7.09
N TYR A 182 -17.18 -8.19 6.66
CA TYR A 182 -18.20 -7.24 7.09
C TYR A 182 -19.31 -7.00 6.04
N ALA A 183 -19.08 -7.30 4.76
CA ALA A 183 -20.09 -7.13 3.71
C ALA A 183 -21.05 -8.33 3.60
N ARG A 184 -20.68 -9.52 4.10
CA ARG A 184 -21.54 -10.72 4.08
C ARG A 184 -22.89 -10.51 4.79
N ASN A 185 -22.94 -9.62 5.79
CA ASN A 185 -24.17 -9.27 6.49
C ASN A 185 -25.03 -8.21 5.78
N PHE A 186 -24.62 -7.71 4.61
CA PHE A 186 -25.37 -6.72 3.83
C PHE A 186 -26.21 -7.37 2.72
N LEU A 187 -25.76 -8.48 2.14
CA LEU A 187 -26.50 -9.20 1.07
C LEU A 187 -27.52 -10.23 1.61
N ALA A 188 -27.45 -10.57 2.90
CA ALA A 188 -28.37 -11.49 3.57
C ALA A 188 -29.53 -10.79 4.33
N ARG A 189 -29.73 -9.49 4.09
CA ARG A 189 -30.82 -8.67 4.62
C ARG A 189 -31.55 -8.00 3.47
#